data_AF-A0A4Y2EET4-F1
#
_entry.id   AF-A0A4Y2EET4-F1
#
_cell.length_a   1.000
_cell.length_b   1.000
_cell.length_c   1.000
_cell.angle_alpha   90.00
_cell.angle_beta   90.00
_cell.angle_gamma   90.00
#
_symmetry.space_group_name_H-M   'P 1'
#
loop_
_entity.id
_entity.type
_entity.pdbx_description
1 polymer ?
#
loop_
_entity_poly.entity_id
_entity_poly.type
_entity_poly.pdbx_seq_one_letter_code
_entity_poly.pdbx_strand_id
1 'polypeptide(L)'
;MEMNAAAIHWKRSVKEAKMRYMTLVSDGDGKTHQHLNEIKVYGKNVIIMKEECINHDAKRVGNDLRNVVQDWKKKGVTLGGKKRGSLKDESIKKLQIFLSKSNN
;
A
#
# COMPACT_ATOMS: atom_id res chain seq x y z
N MET A 1 -17.08 -6.96 5.85
CA MET A 1 -18.08 -6.30 4.98
C MET A 1 -17.50 -6.09 3.57
N GLU A 2 -16.33 -5.46 3.45
CA GLU A 2 -15.66 -5.20 2.16
C GLU A 2 -15.30 -6.46 1.36
N MET A 3 -14.79 -7.51 2.02
CA MET A 3 -14.43 -8.77 1.35
C MET A 3 -15.62 -9.42 0.62
N ASN A 4 -16.80 -9.44 1.26
CA ASN A 4 -18.01 -10.01 0.66
C ASN A 4 -18.48 -9.18 -0.53
N ALA A 5 -18.43 -7.85 -0.41
CA ALA A 5 -18.77 -6.94 -1.50
C ALA A 5 -17.83 -7.14 -2.70
N ALA A 6 -16.52 -7.26 -2.45
CA ALA A 6 -15.53 -7.57 -3.48
C ALA A 6 -15.82 -8.92 -4.14
N ALA A 7 -16.08 -9.99 -3.37
CA ALA A 7 -16.41 -11.29 -3.93
C ALA A 7 -17.66 -11.25 -4.84
N ILE A 8 -18.70 -10.51 -4.44
CA ILE A 8 -19.90 -10.32 -5.27
C ILE A 8 -19.55 -9.57 -6.56
N HIS A 9 -18.81 -8.46 -6.45
CA HIS A 9 -18.44 -7.64 -7.60
C HIS A 9 -17.58 -8.41 -8.61
N TRP A 10 -16.59 -9.17 -8.12
CA TRP A 10 -15.70 -9.97 -8.97
C TRP A 10 -16.46 -11.11 -9.66
N LYS A 11 -17.40 -11.79 -8.99
CA LYS A 11 -18.26 -12.80 -9.65
C LYS A 11 -19.15 -12.18 -10.73
N ARG A 12 -19.67 -10.96 -10.49
CA ARG A 12 -20.49 -10.24 -11.49
C ARG A 12 -19.70 -9.90 -12.75
N SER A 13 -18.42 -9.56 -12.65
CA SER A 13 -17.59 -9.26 -13.82
C SER A 13 -17.58 -10.37 -14.89
N VAL A 14 -17.60 -11.64 -14.47
CA VAL A 14 -17.67 -12.78 -15.39
C VAL A 14 -19.09 -12.94 -15.95
N LYS A 15 -20.10 -12.82 -15.08
CA LYS A 15 -21.51 -13.02 -15.46
C LYS A 15 -22.00 -11.96 -16.45
N GLU A 16 -21.67 -10.70 -16.21
CA GLU A 16 -22.26 -9.55 -16.89
C GLU A 16 -21.31 -8.95 -17.95
N ALA A 17 -20.01 -8.90 -17.65
CA ALA A 17 -19.02 -8.29 -18.53
C ALA A 17 -18.10 -9.30 -19.25
N LYS A 18 -18.28 -10.62 -19.01
CA LYS A 18 -17.47 -11.71 -19.60
C LYS A 18 -15.95 -11.48 -19.44
N MET A 19 -15.52 -10.84 -18.36
CA MET A 19 -14.12 -10.51 -18.09
C MET A 19 -13.66 -11.01 -16.73
N ARG A 20 -12.34 -11.03 -16.53
CA ARG A 20 -11.69 -11.38 -15.26
C ARG A 20 -10.68 -10.30 -14.91
N TYR A 21 -10.72 -9.83 -13.67
CA TYR A 21 -9.66 -8.99 -13.13
C TYR A 21 -8.43 -9.83 -12.81
N MET A 22 -7.25 -9.35 -13.18
CA MET A 22 -5.99 -10.03 -12.91
C MET A 22 -5.25 -9.44 -11.71
N THR A 23 -5.50 -8.17 -11.42
CA THR A 23 -4.78 -7.40 -10.40
C THR A 23 -5.78 -6.64 -9.53
N LEU A 24 -5.57 -6.67 -8.22
CA LEU A 24 -6.24 -5.82 -7.24
C LEU A 24 -5.25 -4.75 -6.76
N VAL A 25 -5.55 -3.49 -7.04
CA VAL A 25 -4.88 -2.35 -6.40
C VAL A 25 -5.59 -2.06 -5.09
N SER A 26 -4.88 -2.09 -3.96
CA SER A 26 -5.45 -1.74 -2.66
C SER A 26 -4.46 -0.99 -1.76
N ASP A 27 -5.00 -0.34 -0.73
CA ASP A 27 -4.22 0.41 0.25
C ASP A 27 -3.81 -0.49 1.42
N GLY A 28 -2.63 -1.10 1.39
CA GLY A 28 -1.98 -1.75 2.55
C GLY A 28 -2.64 -3.04 3.08
N ASP A 29 -3.95 -3.04 3.37
CA ASP A 29 -4.70 -4.21 3.84
C ASP A 29 -4.81 -5.25 2.70
N GLY A 30 -4.41 -6.48 3.03
CA GLY A 30 -4.39 -7.61 2.10
C GLY A 30 -5.57 -8.57 2.26
N LYS A 31 -6.51 -8.33 3.18
CA LYS A 31 -7.54 -9.34 3.52
C LYS A 31 -8.46 -9.62 2.35
N THR A 32 -8.84 -8.59 1.60
CA THR A 32 -9.67 -8.75 0.40
C THR A 32 -8.94 -9.53 -0.70
N HIS A 33 -7.66 -9.22 -0.95
CA HIS A 33 -6.83 -9.96 -1.90
C HIS A 33 -6.71 -11.44 -1.53
N GLN A 34 -6.40 -11.70 -0.26
CA GLN A 34 -6.29 -13.05 0.28
C GLN A 34 -7.62 -13.80 0.12
N HIS A 35 -8.73 -13.19 0.56
CA HIS A 35 -10.06 -13.80 0.49
C HIS A 35 -10.47 -14.16 -0.94
N LEU A 36 -10.24 -13.27 -1.91
CA LEU A 36 -10.58 -13.52 -3.32
C LEU A 36 -9.83 -14.73 -3.91
N ASN A 37 -8.57 -14.91 -3.52
CA ASN A 37 -7.76 -16.06 -3.92
C ASN A 37 -8.16 -17.34 -3.18
N GLU A 38 -8.47 -17.27 -1.88
CA GLU A 38 -8.94 -18.40 -1.07
C GLU A 38 -10.25 -18.99 -1.62
N ILE A 39 -11.22 -18.14 -1.95
CA ILE A 39 -12.49 -18.58 -2.54
C ILE A 39 -12.35 -18.96 -4.02
N LYS A 40 -11.17 -18.77 -4.62
CA LYS A 40 -10.87 -19.05 -6.04
C LYS A 40 -11.93 -18.44 -6.95
N VAL A 41 -12.14 -17.13 -6.83
CA VAL A 41 -13.27 -16.42 -7.46
C VAL A 41 -13.36 -16.62 -8.99
N TYR A 42 -12.24 -16.92 -9.65
CA TYR A 42 -12.15 -17.25 -11.08
C TYR A 42 -11.66 -18.68 -11.37
N GLY A 43 -11.70 -19.57 -10.39
CA GLY A 43 -11.23 -20.95 -10.49
C GLY A 43 -9.78 -21.15 -10.06
N LYS A 44 -9.33 -22.42 -10.03
CA LYS A 44 -8.00 -22.83 -9.51
C LYS A 44 -6.81 -22.35 -10.36
N ASN A 45 -7.05 -22.02 -11.63
CA ASN A 45 -5.99 -21.69 -12.59
C ASN A 45 -5.74 -20.18 -12.70
N VAL A 46 -6.43 -19.36 -11.89
CA VAL A 46 -6.29 -17.90 -11.90
C VAL A 46 -5.84 -17.46 -10.52
N ILE A 47 -4.70 -16.80 -10.47
CA ILE A 47 -4.18 -16.14 -9.27
C ILE A 47 -4.33 -14.64 -9.48
N ILE A 48 -4.95 -13.98 -8.50
CA ILE A 48 -5.13 -12.53 -8.50
C ILE A 48 -3.87 -11.92 -7.90
N MET A 49 -3.24 -11.00 -8.61
CA MET A 49 -2.09 -10.24 -8.13
C MET A 49 -2.54 -9.08 -7.24
N LYS A 50 -1.72 -8.72 -6.26
CA LYS A 50 -1.91 -7.51 -5.46
C LYS A 50 -0.89 -6.47 -5.89
N GLU A 51 -1.36 -5.25 -6.09
CA GLU A 51 -0.53 -4.06 -6.21
C GLU A 51 -0.88 -3.07 -5.10
N GLU A 52 0.15 -2.38 -4.59
CA GLU A 52 -0.02 -1.35 -3.56
C GLU A 52 -0.25 0.01 -4.20
N CYS A 53 -1.09 0.82 -3.57
CA CYS A 53 -1.25 2.20 -3.96
C CYS A 53 0.01 3.02 -3.64
N ILE A 54 0.59 3.67 -4.65
CA ILE A 54 1.82 4.48 -4.49
C ILE A 54 1.65 5.62 -3.46
N ASN A 55 0.44 6.18 -3.35
CA ASN A 55 0.14 7.19 -2.34
C ASN A 55 0.16 6.61 -0.93
N HIS A 56 -0.32 5.37 -0.78
CA HIS A 56 -0.27 4.65 0.47
C HIS A 56 1.18 4.31 0.85
N ASP A 57 1.99 3.86 -0.12
CA ASP A 57 3.42 3.60 0.09
C ASP A 57 4.18 4.86 0.48
N ALA A 58 3.94 6.00 -0.20
CA ALA A 58 4.52 7.29 0.17
C ALA A 58 4.11 7.74 1.59
N LYS A 59 2.87 7.46 2.00
CA LYS A 59 2.41 7.71 3.38
C LYS A 59 3.12 6.81 4.37
N ARG A 60 3.25 5.50 4.07
CA ARG A 60 3.94 4.51 4.90
C ARG A 60 5.39 4.92 5.13
N VAL A 61 6.14 5.23 4.06
CA VAL A 61 7.53 5.68 4.17
C VAL A 61 7.69 6.89 5.08
N GLY A 62 6.80 7.88 4.96
CA GLY A 62 6.87 9.04 5.85
C GLY A 62 6.57 8.74 7.31
N ASN A 63 5.63 7.83 7.59
CA ASN A 63 5.33 7.41 8.95
C ASN A 63 6.50 6.63 9.55
N ASP A 64 7.05 5.68 8.80
CA ASP A 64 8.15 4.84 9.25
C ASP A 64 9.40 5.67 9.53
N LEU A 65 9.75 6.63 8.65
CA LEU A 65 10.87 7.53 8.88
C LEU A 65 10.67 8.40 10.13
N ARG A 66 9.45 8.90 10.39
CA ARG A 66 9.16 9.66 11.61
C ARG A 66 9.27 8.78 12.85
N ASN A 67 8.78 7.55 12.80
CA ASN A 67 8.90 6.59 13.89
C ASN A 67 10.36 6.29 14.19
N VAL A 68 11.18 6.03 13.17
CA VAL A 68 12.64 5.84 13.30
C VAL A 68 13.28 7.04 14.00
N VAL A 69 12.96 8.27 13.59
CA VAL A 69 13.50 9.48 14.24
C VAL A 69 13.11 9.53 15.73
N GLN A 70 11.87 9.20 16.08
CA GLN A 70 11.42 9.17 17.47
C GLN A 70 12.08 8.06 18.28
N ASP A 71 12.22 6.87 17.72
CA ASP A 71 12.80 5.72 18.42
C ASP A 71 14.28 5.91 18.69
N TRP A 72 15.02 6.50 17.76
CA TRP A 72 16.43 6.84 18.00
C TRP A 72 16.59 8.00 18.98
N LYS A 73 15.67 8.98 18.97
CA LYS A 73 15.66 10.06 19.96
C LYS A 73 15.51 9.50 21.38
N LYS A 74 14.66 8.49 21.60
CA LYS A 74 14.53 7.79 22.89
C LYS A 74 15.83 7.09 23.33
N LYS A 75 16.66 6.69 22.37
CA LYS A 75 17.98 6.07 22.59
C LYS A 75 19.12 7.09 22.73
N GLY A 76 18.81 8.39 22.83
CA GLY A 76 19.80 9.47 22.96
C GLY A 76 20.47 9.88 21.64
N VAL A 77 20.06 9.31 20.50
CA VAL A 77 20.63 9.64 19.17
C VAL A 77 19.66 10.56 18.43
N THR A 78 20.14 11.74 18.04
CA THR A 78 19.32 12.70 17.28
C THR A 78 19.53 12.53 15.79
N LEU A 79 18.56 11.90 15.11
CA LEU A 79 18.54 11.80 13.63
C LEU A 79 17.89 13.02 12.94
N GLY A 80 17.11 13.81 13.68
CA GLY A 80 16.47 15.04 13.20
C GLY A 80 17.32 16.30 13.39
N GLY A 81 16.68 17.47 13.33
CA GLY A 81 17.32 18.76 13.62
C GLY A 81 17.82 19.54 12.41
N LYS A 82 18.60 20.61 12.65
CA LYS A 82 18.96 21.61 11.61
C LYS A 82 20.18 21.24 10.75
N LYS A 83 20.89 20.16 11.07
CA LYS A 83 22.10 19.76 10.34
C LYS A 83 21.76 19.26 8.93
N ARG A 84 22.65 19.49 7.96
CA ARG A 84 22.53 18.93 6.61
C ARG A 84 22.50 17.40 6.69
N GLY A 85 21.60 16.77 5.94
CA GLY A 85 21.43 15.31 5.95
C GLY A 85 20.57 14.77 7.10
N SER A 86 20.03 15.63 7.98
CA SER A 86 19.11 15.19 9.01
C SER A 86 17.76 14.74 8.44
N LEU A 87 17.15 13.76 9.10
CA LEU A 87 15.77 13.34 8.89
C LEU A 87 14.80 14.31 9.59
N LYS A 88 14.91 15.61 9.27
CA LYS A 88 13.90 16.61 9.65
C LYS A 88 12.61 16.37 8.86
N ASP A 89 11.49 16.85 9.39
CA ASP A 89 10.16 16.65 8.78
C ASP A 89 10.09 17.13 7.32
N GLU A 90 10.77 18.23 6.98
CA GLU A 90 10.89 18.69 5.59
C GLU A 90 11.61 17.69 4.68
N SER A 91 12.69 17.07 5.15
CA SER A 91 13.43 16.05 4.40
C SER A 91 12.55 14.82 4.17
N ILE A 92 11.84 14.38 5.21
CA ILE A 92 10.91 13.25 5.14
C ILE A 92 9.78 13.57 4.15
N LYS A 93 9.17 14.77 4.23
CA LYS A 93 8.13 15.22 3.29
C LYS A 93 8.62 15.21 1.85
N LYS A 94 9.85 15.65 1.57
CA LYS A 94 10.43 15.59 0.22
C LYS A 94 10.53 14.15 -0.29
N LEU A 95 10.93 13.21 0.57
CA LEU A 95 10.98 11.78 0.21
C LEU A 95 9.57 11.22 -0.06
N GLN A 96 8.56 11.59 0.75
CA GLN A 96 7.17 11.20 0.49
C GLN A 96 6.67 11.72 -0.86
N ILE A 97 6.92 13.00 -1.15
CA ILE A 97 6.51 13.64 -2.41
C ILE A 97 7.23 13.01 -3.61
N PHE A 98 8.51 12.71 -3.47
CA PHE A 98 9.29 12.03 -4.50
C PHE A 98 8.66 10.68 -4.87
N LEU A 99 8.37 9.87 -3.85
CA LEU A 99 7.75 8.56 -4.05
C LEU A 99 6.33 8.67 -4.65
N SER A 100 5.51 9.64 -4.21
CA SER A 100 4.16 9.82 -4.77
C SER A 100 4.15 10.33 -6.22
N LYS A 101 5.28 10.89 -6.71
CA LYS A 101 5.40 11.47 -8.05
C LYS A 101 6.19 10.60 -9.04
N SER A 102 6.69 9.44 -8.62
CA SER A 102 7.60 8.61 -9.42
C SER A 102 6.98 7.93 -10.65
N ASN A 103 5.71 8.20 -10.97
CA ASN A 103 4.95 7.59 -12.09
C ASN A 103 4.52 8.60 -13.19
N ASN A 104 5.18 9.77 -13.28
CA ASN A 104 4.97 10.72 -14.39
C ASN A 104 6.19 10.81 -15.30
#